data_AF-A0A7G6Y9M5-F1
#
_entry.id   AF-A0A7G6Y9M5-F1
#
_cell.length_a   1.000
_cell.length_b   1.000
_cell.length_c   1.000
_cell.angle_alpha   90.00
_cell.angle_beta   90.00
_cell.angle_gamma   90.00
#
_symmetry.space_group_name_H-M   'P 1'
#
loop_
_entity.id
_entity.type
_entity.pdbx_description
1 polymer ?
#
loop_
_entity_poly.entity_id
_entity_poly.type
_entity_poly.pdbx_seq_one_letter_code
_entity_poly.pdbx_strand_id
1 'polypeptide(L)'
;MRWSGQELAVETPSALPGLARLNNLVRSVRTPEFAGVTFHEILAKSALNKIPGGGGPMPFGWTINPYRGCSHACVYCFARPTHSYLELDQGKDFDQEIIVKVNVADVLRKELTKPSWGHHAVALGTNTDPYQRAEGRYALMPGIIDALTDSGTPFSILTKGSLLRRDLDRLAEAAKRVPVDLAMSIAVYDDELQQSVEPGTPTTKARLATVTAVREHGLDCGVFLMPILPYLTDTRAHLDEALRQAKEAGATSVLYTALHLKPGVKEWYYLWLGREHPELLPKYRSMYGRGTYAPKEYRAWLAARIKPLIRAHRLERGQEDPLTGGVRSSALGMLRDGEGERRVVGRAAGDRAAGDRAVGGHAAADRVAPEEVAPEAALVTLGVQPTLF
;
A
#
# COMPACT_ATOMS: atom_id res chain seq x y z
N MET A 1 -4.46 -0.35 -12.28
CA MET A 1 -3.39 0.65 -12.52
C MET A 1 -3.30 0.86 -14.01
N ARG A 2 -3.55 2.08 -14.50
CA ARG A 2 -3.65 2.38 -15.93
C ARG A 2 -2.32 2.92 -16.43
N TRP A 3 -1.34 2.04 -16.66
CA TRP A 3 -0.06 2.37 -17.31
C TRP A 3 -0.15 2.31 -18.83
N SER A 4 -1.23 1.75 -19.38
CA SER A 4 -1.46 1.51 -20.81
C SER A 4 -1.67 2.76 -21.68
N GLY A 5 -1.69 3.96 -21.09
CA GLY A 5 -1.91 5.22 -21.83
C GLY A 5 -0.63 5.91 -22.30
N GLN A 6 0.51 5.20 -22.34
CA GLN A 6 1.84 5.79 -22.59
C GLN A 6 2.57 5.14 -23.78
N GLU A 7 1.84 4.58 -24.74
CA GLU A 7 2.43 4.10 -26.00
C GLU A 7 2.29 5.16 -27.10
N LEU A 8 3.43 5.58 -27.67
CA LEU A 8 3.76 5.62 -29.10
C LEU A 8 4.80 6.71 -29.46
N ALA A 9 5.79 6.24 -30.23
CA ALA A 9 6.74 6.86 -31.18
C ALA A 9 7.46 8.18 -30.85
N VAL A 10 8.67 8.10 -30.28
CA VAL A 10 9.92 8.73 -30.75
C VAL A 10 11.10 8.05 -30.02
N GLU A 11 12.02 7.40 -30.76
CA GLU A 11 13.21 6.75 -30.18
C GLU A 11 14.27 7.78 -29.76
N THR A 12 14.78 7.67 -28.54
CA THR A 12 15.96 8.43 -28.09
C THR A 12 17.20 7.52 -28.20
N PRO A 13 18.22 7.84 -29.04
CA PRO A 13 19.32 6.92 -29.36
C PRO A 13 20.20 6.47 -28.19
N SER A 14 20.12 7.13 -27.03
CA SER A 14 20.91 6.83 -25.82
C SER A 14 20.10 6.17 -24.69
N ALA A 15 18.81 5.93 -24.88
CA ALA A 15 17.96 5.27 -23.91
C ALA A 15 17.95 3.75 -24.15
N LEU A 16 17.79 2.96 -23.07
CA LEU A 16 17.50 1.53 -23.22
C LEU A 16 16.26 1.36 -24.12
N PRO A 17 16.18 0.35 -25.00
CA PRO A 17 15.11 0.23 -26.01
C PRO A 17 13.68 0.39 -25.45
N GLY A 18 13.41 -0.18 -24.28
CA GLY A 18 12.12 -0.02 -23.58
C GLY A 18 11.87 1.37 -22.99
N LEU A 19 12.94 2.08 -22.59
CA LEU A 19 12.89 3.48 -22.13
C LEU A 19 12.83 4.48 -23.29
N ALA A 20 13.32 4.12 -24.49
CA ALA A 20 13.17 4.94 -25.69
C ALA A 20 11.70 5.14 -26.08
N ARG A 21 10.77 4.31 -25.56
CA ARG A 21 9.31 4.51 -25.69
C ARG A 21 8.74 5.58 -24.76
N LEU A 22 9.48 6.03 -23.75
CA LEU A 22 9.07 7.13 -22.87
C LEU A 22 9.32 8.46 -23.58
N ASN A 23 8.30 8.98 -24.28
CA ASN A 23 8.36 10.31 -24.92
C ASN A 23 8.53 11.49 -23.95
N ASN A 24 8.48 11.22 -22.66
CA ASN A 24 8.65 12.15 -21.57
C ASN A 24 9.96 11.91 -20.78
N LEU A 25 10.86 11.06 -21.28
CA LEU A 25 12.20 10.90 -20.72
C LEU A 25 12.97 12.21 -20.89
N VAL A 26 13.39 12.78 -19.76
CA VAL A 26 14.21 14.00 -19.72
C VAL A 26 15.67 13.62 -19.85
N ARG A 27 16.15 12.70 -19.00
CA ARG A 27 17.54 12.18 -19.01
C ARG A 27 17.69 10.96 -18.13
N SER A 28 18.78 10.22 -18.34
CA SER A 28 19.27 9.19 -17.43
C SER A 28 20.49 9.71 -16.66
N VAL A 29 20.49 9.55 -15.34
CA VAL A 29 21.56 10.04 -14.45
C VAL A 29 22.16 8.86 -13.68
N ARG A 30 23.49 8.74 -13.73
CA ARG A 30 24.27 7.89 -12.83
C ARG A 30 25.10 8.79 -11.92
N THR A 31 25.07 8.53 -10.64
CA THR A 31 25.69 9.40 -9.63
C THR A 31 26.59 8.56 -8.71
N PRO A 32 27.82 9.01 -8.39
CA PRO A 32 28.73 8.24 -7.54
C PRO A 32 28.13 7.81 -6.19
N GLU A 33 27.26 8.63 -5.60
CA GLU A 33 26.60 8.38 -4.31
C GLU A 33 25.55 7.24 -4.37
N PHE A 34 25.20 6.81 -5.58
CA PHE A 34 24.24 5.75 -5.88
C PHE A 34 24.84 4.75 -6.87
N ALA A 35 26.08 4.32 -6.62
CA ALA A 35 26.75 3.30 -7.43
C ALA A 35 25.84 2.08 -7.64
N GLY A 36 25.67 1.67 -8.91
CA GLY A 36 24.81 0.56 -9.30
C GLY A 36 23.33 0.92 -9.51
N VAL A 37 22.94 2.19 -9.42
CA VAL A 37 21.58 2.67 -9.70
C VAL A 37 21.62 3.72 -10.81
N THR A 38 20.71 3.59 -11.79
CA THR A 38 20.44 4.59 -12.83
C THR A 38 19.09 5.25 -12.53
N PHE A 39 19.05 6.59 -12.53
CA PHE A 39 17.80 7.34 -12.42
C PHE A 39 17.32 7.80 -13.80
N HIS A 40 16.10 7.45 -14.18
CA HIS A 40 15.45 7.94 -15.40
C HIS A 40 14.44 9.03 -15.05
N GLU A 41 14.84 10.28 -15.25
CA GLU A 41 14.00 11.43 -14.97
C GLU A 41 12.94 11.56 -16.07
N ILE A 42 11.67 11.60 -15.69
CA ILE A 42 10.53 11.73 -16.60
C ILE A 42 9.59 12.87 -16.19
N LEU A 43 8.89 13.44 -17.17
CA LEU A 43 7.75 14.33 -16.90
C LEU A 43 6.45 13.54 -16.81
N ALA A 44 5.93 13.37 -15.60
CA ALA A 44 4.63 12.74 -15.39
C ALA A 44 3.50 13.52 -16.08
N LYS A 45 2.57 12.79 -16.69
CA LYS A 45 1.31 13.34 -17.23
C LYS A 45 0.21 13.40 -16.17
N SER A 46 0.33 12.58 -15.11
CA SER A 46 -0.60 12.51 -13.98
C SER A 46 0.15 12.06 -12.73
N ALA A 47 -0.25 12.59 -11.58
CA ALA A 47 0.27 12.21 -10.27
C ALA A 47 -0.68 11.25 -9.56
N LEU A 48 -1.99 11.53 -9.60
CA LEU A 48 -3.06 10.75 -8.96
C LEU A 48 -3.44 9.50 -9.76
N ASN A 49 -3.33 8.34 -9.12
CA ASN A 49 -3.70 7.05 -9.70
C ASN A 49 -4.98 6.52 -9.04
N LYS A 50 -6.07 6.41 -9.82
CA LYS A 50 -7.29 5.77 -9.33
C LYS A 50 -7.12 4.25 -9.28
N ILE A 51 -7.46 3.64 -8.15
CA ILE A 51 -7.52 2.20 -8.00
C ILE A 51 -8.85 1.71 -8.62
N PRO A 52 -8.82 0.80 -9.61
CA PRO A 52 -10.03 0.22 -10.18
C PRO A 52 -10.92 -0.41 -9.09
N GLY A 53 -12.22 -0.18 -9.16
CA GLY A 53 -13.18 -0.66 -8.14
C GLY A 53 -13.33 0.24 -6.91
N GLY A 54 -12.72 1.43 -6.89
CA GLY A 54 -13.00 2.45 -5.86
C GLY A 54 -12.48 2.11 -4.45
N GLY A 55 -11.51 1.19 -4.36
CA GLY A 55 -10.99 0.67 -3.09
C GLY A 55 -11.61 -0.67 -2.72
N GLY A 56 -11.37 -1.72 -3.51
CA GLY A 56 -11.93 -3.08 -3.30
C GLY A 56 -11.70 -3.64 -1.87
N PRO A 57 -10.70 -4.49 -1.61
CA PRO A 57 -10.32 -4.86 -0.23
C PRO A 57 -9.43 -3.80 0.44
N MET A 58 -8.99 -2.78 -0.31
CA MET A 58 -8.09 -1.74 0.18
C MET A 58 -8.92 -0.53 0.59
N PRO A 59 -8.65 0.08 1.75
CA PRO A 59 -9.52 1.13 2.26
C PRO A 59 -9.42 2.47 1.50
N PHE A 60 -8.48 2.61 0.57
CA PHE A 60 -8.24 3.84 -0.19
C PHE A 60 -8.53 3.65 -1.69
N GLY A 61 -8.98 4.73 -2.35
CA GLY A 61 -9.32 4.73 -3.78
C GLY A 61 -8.27 5.38 -4.70
N TRP A 62 -7.30 6.10 -4.13
CA TRP A 62 -6.32 6.90 -4.86
C TRP A 62 -4.91 6.72 -4.32
N THR A 63 -3.91 6.77 -5.20
CA THR A 63 -2.49 6.66 -4.81
C THR A 63 -1.59 7.61 -5.59
N ILE A 64 -0.44 7.95 -5.01
CA ILE A 64 0.66 8.63 -5.70
C ILE A 64 1.89 7.72 -5.62
N ASN A 65 2.57 7.58 -6.77
CA ASN A 65 3.85 6.88 -6.87
C ASN A 65 4.84 7.86 -7.52
N PRO A 66 5.68 8.56 -6.74
CA PRO A 66 6.68 9.49 -7.25
C PRO A 66 7.77 8.78 -8.06
N TYR A 67 8.01 7.52 -7.70
CA TYR A 67 9.00 6.65 -8.30
C TYR A 67 8.36 5.40 -8.92
N ARG A 68 9.07 4.77 -9.85
CA ARG A 68 8.86 3.38 -10.26
C ARG A 68 10.19 2.64 -10.22
N GLY A 69 10.18 1.41 -9.70
CA GLY A 69 11.39 0.76 -9.21
C GLY A 69 11.66 1.13 -7.75
N CYS A 70 12.39 0.27 -7.04
CA CYS A 70 12.71 0.54 -5.65
C CYS A 70 14.05 -0.06 -5.23
N SER A 71 14.99 0.82 -4.88
CA SER A 71 16.33 0.46 -4.39
C SER A 71 16.34 -0.27 -3.03
N HIS A 72 15.18 -0.45 -2.40
CA HIS A 72 15.03 -1.33 -1.24
C HIS A 72 15.25 -2.82 -1.58
N ALA A 73 15.06 -3.20 -2.84
CA ALA A 73 15.39 -4.53 -3.36
C ALA A 73 14.74 -5.71 -2.60
N CYS A 74 13.55 -5.53 -2.00
CA CYS A 74 12.91 -6.62 -1.26
C CYS A 74 12.61 -7.81 -2.19
N VAL A 75 13.06 -9.01 -1.81
CA VAL A 75 12.92 -10.23 -2.64
C VAL A 75 11.46 -10.62 -2.89
N TYR A 76 10.55 -10.20 -2.01
CA TYR A 76 9.12 -10.48 -2.07
C TYR A 76 8.28 -9.34 -2.67
N CYS A 77 8.90 -8.27 -3.19
CA CYS A 77 8.19 -7.05 -3.56
C CYS A 77 7.15 -7.29 -4.68
N PHE A 78 5.86 -7.07 -4.37
CA PHE A 78 4.78 -7.28 -5.34
C PHE A 78 4.75 -6.27 -6.50
N ALA A 79 5.56 -5.21 -6.42
CA ALA A 79 5.65 -4.17 -7.43
C ALA A 79 6.70 -4.46 -8.52
N ARG A 80 7.54 -5.49 -8.33
CA ARG A 80 8.51 -5.97 -9.32
C ARG A 80 7.92 -6.14 -10.72
N PRO A 81 6.72 -6.74 -10.90
CA PRO A 81 6.10 -6.89 -12.22
C PRO A 81 5.72 -5.58 -12.87
N THR A 82 5.75 -4.45 -12.15
CA THR A 82 5.52 -3.18 -12.82
C THR A 82 6.63 -2.89 -13.82
N HIS A 83 7.89 -3.29 -13.63
CA HIS A 83 8.98 -2.97 -14.58
C HIS A 83 8.80 -3.58 -15.98
N SER A 84 8.09 -4.70 -16.11
CA SER A 84 7.88 -5.33 -17.42
C SER A 84 7.11 -4.47 -18.42
N TYR A 85 6.27 -3.50 -17.98
CA TYR A 85 5.65 -2.55 -18.92
C TYR A 85 6.64 -1.57 -19.56
N LEU A 86 7.91 -1.56 -19.13
CA LEU A 86 9.00 -0.80 -19.76
C LEU A 86 10.03 -1.72 -20.43
N GLU A 87 9.69 -3.00 -20.64
CA GLU A 87 10.61 -4.01 -21.16
C GLU A 87 11.88 -4.17 -20.31
N LEU A 88 11.78 -3.85 -19.02
CA LEU A 88 12.81 -4.05 -18.02
C LEU A 88 12.53 -5.33 -17.21
N ASP A 89 13.60 -5.94 -16.70
CA ASP A 89 13.49 -7.16 -15.89
C ASP A 89 12.87 -6.87 -14.51
N GLN A 90 12.23 -7.88 -13.91
CA GLN A 90 11.48 -7.74 -12.64
C GLN A 90 12.37 -7.97 -11.40
N GLY A 91 13.63 -8.31 -11.61
CA GLY A 91 14.68 -8.51 -10.61
C GLY A 91 15.59 -7.30 -10.53
N LYS A 92 16.73 -7.37 -11.23
CA LYS A 92 17.83 -6.41 -11.07
C LYS A 92 17.45 -5.03 -11.59
N ASP A 93 16.81 -4.93 -12.76
CA ASP A 93 16.37 -3.64 -13.29
C ASP A 93 15.35 -2.95 -12.37
N PHE A 94 14.46 -3.71 -11.70
CA PHE A 94 13.54 -3.11 -10.71
C PHE A 94 14.28 -2.45 -9.54
N ASP A 95 15.42 -3.03 -9.14
CA ASP A 95 16.23 -2.58 -8.01
C ASP A 95 17.16 -1.42 -8.41
N GLN A 96 17.54 -1.32 -9.69
CA GLN A 96 18.63 -0.47 -10.18
C GLN A 96 18.20 0.62 -11.18
N GLU A 97 17.18 0.38 -12.00
CA GLU A 97 16.69 1.34 -13.02
C GLU A 97 15.44 2.04 -12.48
N ILE A 98 15.64 3.19 -11.82
CA ILE A 98 14.59 3.91 -11.07
C ILE A 98 14.03 5.06 -11.91
N ILE A 99 12.74 4.99 -12.21
CA ILE A 99 12.04 6.04 -12.94
C ILE A 99 11.57 7.10 -11.93
N VAL A 100 11.91 8.35 -12.18
CA VAL A 100 11.69 9.49 -11.29
C VAL A 100 10.77 10.50 -11.95
N LYS A 101 9.60 10.76 -11.36
CA LYS A 101 8.65 11.77 -11.86
C LYS A 101 9.03 13.16 -11.32
N VAL A 102 9.96 13.83 -11.98
CA VAL A 102 10.57 15.07 -11.45
C VAL A 102 9.59 16.25 -11.31
N ASN A 103 8.48 16.24 -12.07
CA ASN A 103 7.43 17.27 -12.02
C ASN A 103 6.19 16.84 -11.21
N VAL A 104 6.26 15.76 -10.42
CA VAL A 104 5.08 15.14 -9.79
C VAL A 104 4.30 16.11 -8.90
N ALA A 105 4.99 16.97 -8.15
CA ALA A 105 4.34 17.94 -7.25
C ALA A 105 3.53 18.99 -8.04
N ASP A 106 4.07 19.49 -9.16
CA ASP A 106 3.37 20.49 -9.98
C ASP A 106 2.16 19.92 -10.69
N VAL A 107 2.29 18.68 -11.20
CA VAL A 107 1.17 17.95 -11.79
C VAL A 107 0.10 17.69 -10.73
N LEU A 108 0.50 17.26 -9.53
CA LEU A 108 -0.39 17.01 -8.43
C LEU A 108 -1.18 18.26 -8.03
N ARG A 109 -0.51 19.41 -7.83
CA ARG A 109 -1.19 20.68 -7.53
C ARG A 109 -2.28 21.00 -8.56
N LYS A 110 -1.96 20.89 -9.85
CA LYS A 110 -2.92 21.13 -10.94
C LYS A 110 -4.10 20.14 -10.93
N GLU A 111 -3.86 18.89 -10.55
CA GLU A 111 -4.92 17.89 -10.45
C GLU A 111 -5.85 18.14 -9.26
N LEU A 112 -5.29 18.57 -8.12
CA LEU A 112 -6.02 18.82 -6.88
C LEU A 112 -6.86 20.11 -6.91
N THR A 113 -6.51 21.10 -7.75
CA THR A 113 -7.33 22.32 -7.93
C THR A 113 -8.54 22.13 -8.84
N LYS A 114 -8.72 20.96 -9.45
CA LYS A 114 -9.86 20.71 -10.34
C LYS A 114 -11.16 20.71 -9.51
N PRO A 115 -12.24 21.38 -9.95
CA PRO A 115 -13.52 21.36 -9.24
C PRO A 115 -14.13 19.97 -9.04
N SER A 116 -13.70 19.00 -9.86
CA SER A 116 -14.13 17.61 -9.76
C SER A 116 -13.35 16.79 -8.72
N TRP A 117 -12.32 17.36 -8.08
CA TRP A 117 -11.57 16.67 -7.05
C TRP A 117 -12.35 16.63 -5.74
N GLY A 118 -12.79 15.44 -5.34
CA GLY A 118 -13.59 15.23 -4.13
C GLY A 118 -12.80 15.06 -2.83
N HIS A 119 -11.54 15.49 -2.78
CA HIS A 119 -10.66 15.35 -1.60
C HIS A 119 -10.60 13.93 -1.03
N HIS A 120 -10.58 12.93 -1.91
CA HIS A 120 -10.48 11.54 -1.52
C HIS A 120 -9.12 11.25 -0.86
N ALA A 121 -9.11 10.37 0.13
CA ALA A 121 -7.88 9.93 0.77
C ALA A 121 -6.88 9.35 -0.26
N VAL A 122 -5.64 9.84 -0.21
CA VAL A 122 -4.55 9.43 -1.11
C VAL A 122 -3.51 8.62 -0.35
N ALA A 123 -3.17 7.43 -0.85
CA ALA A 123 -2.15 6.57 -0.24
C ALA A 123 -0.80 6.62 -0.99
N LEU A 124 0.28 6.80 -0.23
CA LEU A 124 1.66 6.69 -0.67
C LEU A 124 2.30 5.43 -0.07
N GLY A 125 3.32 4.88 -0.74
CA GLY A 125 3.93 3.61 -0.31
C GLY A 125 3.20 2.36 -0.77
N THR A 126 2.36 2.48 -1.81
CA THR A 126 1.52 1.38 -2.28
C THR A 126 2.17 0.54 -3.38
N ASN A 127 3.03 1.10 -4.22
CA ASN A 127 3.75 0.34 -5.25
C ASN A 127 5.26 0.58 -5.17
N THR A 128 5.67 1.80 -4.88
CA THR A 128 7.07 2.13 -4.57
C THR A 128 7.15 2.86 -3.25
N ASP A 129 8.33 2.79 -2.64
CA ASP A 129 8.57 3.48 -1.37
C ASP A 129 8.84 4.98 -1.62
N PRO A 130 8.06 5.89 -0.99
CA PRO A 130 8.23 7.33 -1.16
C PRO A 130 9.53 7.86 -0.53
N TYR A 131 10.10 7.14 0.44
CA TYR A 131 11.32 7.52 1.18
C TYR A 131 12.47 6.53 0.95
N GLN A 132 12.48 5.86 -0.20
CA GLN A 132 13.69 5.14 -0.65
C GLN A 132 14.86 6.10 -0.84
N ARG A 133 16.09 5.57 -1.00
CA ARG A 133 17.31 6.37 -1.12
C ARG A 133 17.22 7.50 -2.17
N ALA A 134 16.52 7.27 -3.28
CA ALA A 134 16.30 8.27 -4.34
C ALA A 134 15.70 9.60 -3.81
N GLU A 135 14.83 9.53 -2.80
CA GLU A 135 14.21 10.70 -2.18
C GLU A 135 15.21 11.60 -1.45
N GLY A 136 16.37 11.07 -1.06
CA GLY A 136 17.46 11.86 -0.48
C GLY A 136 18.10 12.83 -1.49
N ARG A 137 18.05 12.47 -2.79
CA ARG A 137 18.54 13.30 -3.89
C ARG A 137 17.44 14.20 -4.46
N TYR A 138 16.29 13.62 -4.76
CA TYR A 138 15.25 14.30 -5.53
C TYR A 138 14.31 15.15 -4.68
N ALA A 139 14.16 14.82 -3.39
CA ALA A 139 13.32 15.56 -2.44
C ALA A 139 11.90 15.87 -2.99
N LEU A 140 11.22 14.87 -3.57
CA LEU A 140 9.89 15.05 -4.16
C LEU A 140 8.77 15.09 -3.11
N MET A 141 8.96 14.41 -1.97
CA MET A 141 7.96 14.31 -0.91
C MET A 141 7.55 15.64 -0.28
N PRO A 142 8.45 16.59 0.01
CA PRO A 142 8.11 17.94 0.45
C PRO A 142 6.97 18.57 -0.35
N GLY A 143 7.14 18.69 -1.67
CA GLY A 143 6.14 19.31 -2.54
C GLY A 143 4.84 18.51 -2.67
N ILE A 144 4.90 17.18 -2.51
CA ILE A 144 3.71 16.33 -2.49
C ILE A 144 2.90 16.54 -1.21
N ILE A 145 3.57 16.57 -0.05
CA ILE A 145 2.94 16.80 1.26
C ILE A 145 2.27 18.16 1.26
N ASP A 146 2.98 19.21 0.80
CA ASP A 146 2.44 20.56 0.73
C ASP A 146 1.20 20.61 -0.19
N ALA A 147 1.27 20.00 -1.38
CA ALA A 147 0.15 19.99 -2.31
C ALA A 147 -1.10 19.29 -1.75
N LEU A 148 -0.94 18.14 -1.10
CA LEU A 148 -2.05 17.41 -0.46
C LEU A 148 -2.64 18.24 0.68
N THR A 149 -1.79 18.78 1.54
CA THR A 149 -2.18 19.59 2.70
C THR A 149 -2.93 20.86 2.28
N ASP A 150 -2.39 21.61 1.33
CA ASP A 150 -2.97 22.88 0.88
C ASP A 150 -4.30 22.69 0.17
N SER A 151 -4.47 21.56 -0.52
CA SER A 151 -5.75 21.19 -1.12
C SER A 151 -6.77 20.66 -0.11
N GLY A 152 -6.42 20.46 1.17
CA GLY A 152 -7.32 19.82 2.13
C GLY A 152 -7.52 18.32 1.91
N THR A 153 -6.63 17.66 1.17
CA THR A 153 -6.75 16.23 0.82
C THR A 153 -6.13 15.35 1.90
N PRO A 154 -6.89 14.45 2.55
CA PRO A 154 -6.34 13.48 3.49
C PRO A 154 -5.37 12.53 2.83
N PHE A 155 -4.34 12.07 3.55
CA PHE A 155 -3.39 11.13 2.98
C PHE A 155 -2.78 10.17 3.98
N SER A 156 -2.18 9.09 3.47
CA SER A 156 -1.44 8.13 4.25
C SER A 156 -0.08 7.83 3.63
N ILE A 157 0.93 7.61 4.47
CA ILE A 157 2.28 7.25 4.06
C ILE A 157 2.65 5.92 4.71
N LEU A 158 2.90 4.91 3.87
CA LEU A 158 3.57 3.67 4.26
C LEU A 158 5.01 3.69 3.74
N THR A 159 6.00 3.38 4.58
CA THR A 159 7.40 3.35 4.13
C THR A 159 8.25 2.36 4.94
N LYS A 160 9.35 1.90 4.35
CA LYS A 160 10.48 1.25 5.04
C LYS A 160 11.64 2.22 5.27
N GLY A 161 11.64 3.39 4.63
CA GLY A 161 12.73 4.36 4.64
C GLY A 161 12.79 5.19 5.92
N SER A 162 13.97 5.34 6.49
CA SER A 162 14.21 6.23 7.65
C SER A 162 14.25 7.71 7.27
N LEU A 163 14.33 8.03 5.98
CA LEU A 163 14.33 9.40 5.47
C LEU A 163 13.02 10.14 5.75
N LEU A 164 11.93 9.43 6.09
CA LEU A 164 10.69 10.00 6.62
C LEU A 164 10.95 11.03 7.73
N ARG A 165 11.98 10.80 8.56
CA ARG A 165 12.36 11.70 9.67
C ARG A 165 12.61 13.14 9.23
N ARG A 166 13.12 13.35 8.00
CA ARG A 166 13.38 14.69 7.44
C ARG A 166 12.12 15.55 7.37
N ASP A 167 10.97 14.92 7.12
CA ASP A 167 9.73 15.62 6.83
C ASP A 167 8.74 15.57 8.01
N LEU A 168 9.15 15.14 9.21
CA LEU A 168 8.25 15.00 10.37
C LEU A 168 7.66 16.33 10.84
N ASP A 169 8.43 17.41 10.89
CA ASP A 169 7.90 18.75 11.19
C ASP A 169 6.80 19.15 10.19
N ARG A 170 7.05 18.93 8.89
CA ARG A 170 6.07 19.21 7.83
C ARG A 170 4.83 18.34 7.99
N LEU A 171 4.98 17.06 8.32
CA LEU A 171 3.87 16.13 8.54
C LEU A 171 3.07 16.48 9.80
N ALA A 172 3.72 16.96 10.85
CA ALA A 172 3.06 17.44 12.07
C ALA A 172 2.23 18.69 11.79
N GLU A 173 2.73 19.64 10.98
CA GLU A 173 1.93 20.78 10.53
C GLU A 173 0.78 20.36 9.60
N ALA A 174 1.03 19.42 8.69
CA ALA A 174 0.00 18.87 7.80
C ALA A 174 -1.15 18.23 8.59
N ALA A 175 -0.83 17.45 9.61
CA ALA A 175 -1.80 16.75 10.46
C ALA A 175 -2.74 17.70 11.23
N LYS A 176 -2.38 18.99 11.39
CA LYS A 176 -3.27 20.02 11.96
C LYS A 176 -4.35 20.48 10.98
N ARG A 177 -4.14 20.28 9.68
CA ARG A 177 -4.99 20.80 8.60
C ARG A 177 -5.79 19.70 7.91
N VAL A 178 -5.18 18.54 7.73
CA VAL A 178 -5.80 17.36 7.08
C VAL A 178 -5.49 16.11 7.89
N PRO A 179 -6.33 15.07 7.81
CA PRO A 179 -5.98 13.79 8.39
C PRO A 179 -4.77 13.15 7.70
N VAL A 180 -3.82 12.69 8.51
CA VAL A 180 -2.56 12.08 8.06
C VAL A 180 -2.33 10.78 8.82
N ASP A 181 -2.26 9.66 8.11
CA ASP A 181 -1.89 8.37 8.71
C ASP A 181 -0.46 7.99 8.32
N LEU A 182 0.39 7.71 9.32
CA LEU A 182 1.77 7.27 9.10
C LEU A 182 1.95 5.81 9.50
N ALA A 183 2.68 5.07 8.68
CA ALA A 183 3.03 3.69 8.97
C ALA A 183 4.44 3.31 8.52
N MET A 184 5.14 2.55 9.37
CA MET A 184 6.42 1.92 9.06
C MET A 184 6.23 0.45 8.74
N SER A 185 6.74 -0.03 7.61
CA SER A 185 6.78 -1.45 7.29
C SER A 185 8.03 -2.09 7.90
N ILE A 186 7.81 -2.96 8.88
CA ILE A 186 8.85 -3.70 9.60
C ILE A 186 8.41 -5.15 9.63
N ALA A 187 8.88 -5.92 8.65
CA ALA A 187 8.42 -7.30 8.43
C ALA A 187 9.23 -8.34 9.23
N VAL A 188 10.52 -8.08 9.44
CA VAL A 188 11.48 -9.03 9.99
C VAL A 188 12.27 -8.36 11.11
N TYR A 189 12.36 -9.02 12.27
CA TYR A 189 13.04 -8.51 13.48
C TYR A 189 14.31 -9.30 13.82
N ASP A 190 14.71 -10.17 12.91
CA ASP A 190 16.02 -10.82 12.86
C ASP A 190 16.88 -10.09 11.82
N ASP A 191 18.02 -9.55 12.23
CA ASP A 191 18.83 -8.67 11.39
C ASP A 191 19.45 -9.40 10.18
N GLU A 192 19.88 -10.66 10.36
CA GLU A 192 20.47 -11.46 9.27
C GLU A 192 19.43 -11.79 8.19
N LEU A 193 18.28 -12.32 8.61
CA LEU A 193 17.16 -12.59 7.70
C LEU A 193 16.68 -11.30 7.03
N GLN A 194 16.59 -10.19 7.78
CA GLN A 194 16.18 -8.89 7.24
C GLN A 194 17.11 -8.42 6.13
N GLN A 195 18.43 -8.48 6.34
CA GLN A 195 19.40 -8.12 5.32
C GLN A 195 19.38 -9.07 4.11
N SER A 196 19.06 -10.35 4.33
CA SER A 196 18.89 -11.32 3.24
C SER A 196 17.64 -11.05 2.40
N VAL A 197 16.50 -10.69 3.00
CA VAL A 197 15.22 -10.49 2.28
C VAL A 197 14.97 -9.06 1.81
N GLU A 198 15.58 -8.07 2.47
CA GLU A 198 15.37 -6.63 2.25
C GLU A 198 16.72 -5.88 2.26
N PRO A 199 17.69 -6.24 1.41
CA PRO A 199 19.08 -5.77 1.51
C PRO A 199 19.25 -4.26 1.32
N GLY A 200 18.32 -3.60 0.63
CA GLY A 200 18.37 -2.16 0.40
C GLY A 200 17.62 -1.32 1.42
N THR A 201 16.95 -1.92 2.41
CA THR A 201 16.16 -1.20 3.41
C THR A 201 17.01 -0.83 4.63
N PRO A 202 16.66 0.24 5.36
CA PRO A 202 17.23 0.49 6.68
C PRO A 202 16.99 -0.68 7.63
N THR A 203 17.93 -0.91 8.54
CA THR A 203 17.83 -1.97 9.55
C THR A 203 16.54 -1.88 10.35
N THR A 204 16.11 -2.98 10.95
CA THR A 204 14.92 -2.98 11.82
C THR A 204 15.06 -2.00 12.97
N LYS A 205 16.23 -1.91 13.61
CA LYS A 205 16.54 -0.88 14.61
C LYS A 205 16.34 0.53 14.07
N ALA A 206 16.81 0.84 12.86
CA ALA A 206 16.63 2.16 12.27
C ALA A 206 15.16 2.46 11.96
N ARG A 207 14.37 1.46 11.53
CA ARG A 207 12.93 1.64 11.29
C ARG A 207 12.16 1.85 12.59
N LEU A 208 12.48 1.13 13.66
CA LEU A 208 11.91 1.34 15.00
C LEU A 208 12.25 2.72 15.54
N ALA A 209 13.50 3.19 15.38
CA ALA A 209 13.86 4.56 15.76
C ALA A 209 13.08 5.63 14.95
N THR A 210 12.66 5.32 13.72
CA THR A 210 11.75 6.20 12.96
C THR A 210 10.34 6.19 13.55
N VAL A 211 9.83 5.04 14.02
CA VAL A 211 8.56 4.98 14.77
C VAL A 211 8.63 5.87 16.00
N THR A 212 9.70 5.78 16.78
CA THR A 212 9.91 6.63 17.97
C THR A 212 9.91 8.12 17.60
N ALA A 213 10.67 8.50 16.57
CA ALA A 213 10.71 9.89 16.11
C ALA A 213 9.32 10.41 15.67
N VAL A 214 8.51 9.59 14.98
CA VAL A 214 7.13 9.96 14.62
C VAL A 214 6.30 10.24 15.88
N ARG A 215 6.43 9.40 16.92
CA ARG A 215 5.72 9.57 18.19
C ARG A 215 6.17 10.81 18.97
N GLU A 216 7.46 11.12 18.94
CA GLU A 216 8.02 12.33 19.57
C GLU A 216 7.47 13.62 18.95
N HIS A 217 7.06 13.57 17.66
CA HIS A 217 6.36 14.68 16.99
C HIS A 217 4.84 14.68 17.25
N GLY A 218 4.35 13.85 18.17
CA GLY A 218 2.93 13.78 18.53
C GLY A 218 2.04 13.09 17.50
N LEU A 219 2.61 12.41 16.50
CA LEU A 219 1.87 11.75 15.42
C LEU A 219 1.71 10.24 15.70
N ASP A 220 0.55 9.68 15.38
CA ASP A 220 0.33 8.23 15.44
C ASP A 220 1.15 7.51 14.36
N CYS A 221 1.70 6.34 14.73
CA CYS A 221 2.51 5.54 13.83
C CYS A 221 2.10 4.07 13.93
N GLY A 222 1.56 3.55 12.83
CA GLY A 222 1.31 2.12 12.69
C GLY A 222 2.56 1.35 12.26
N VAL A 223 2.63 0.08 12.63
CA VAL A 223 3.64 -0.84 12.12
C VAL A 223 2.97 -1.89 11.26
N PHE A 224 3.45 -2.02 10.03
CA PHE A 224 3.01 -3.01 9.07
C PHE A 224 3.97 -4.21 9.16
N LEU A 225 3.61 -5.17 10.01
CA LEU A 225 4.26 -6.48 10.15
C LEU A 225 3.86 -7.37 8.97
N MET A 226 4.33 -6.98 7.79
CA MET A 226 4.02 -7.66 6.55
C MET A 226 5.16 -7.52 5.53
N PRO A 227 5.53 -8.63 4.86
CA PRO A 227 4.93 -9.95 4.99
C PRO A 227 5.42 -10.73 6.22
N ILE A 228 4.53 -11.48 6.86
CA ILE A 228 4.94 -12.61 7.70
C ILE A 228 5.31 -13.76 6.76
N LEU A 229 6.57 -14.18 6.83
CA LEU A 229 7.19 -15.24 6.04
C LEU A 229 6.92 -16.61 6.71
N PRO A 230 6.16 -17.53 6.06
CA PRO A 230 5.88 -18.85 6.61
C PRO A 230 7.15 -19.63 6.97
N TYR A 231 7.14 -20.33 8.11
CA TYR A 231 8.26 -21.09 8.68
C TYR A 231 9.50 -20.28 9.10
N LEU A 232 9.61 -19.00 8.71
CA LEU A 232 10.74 -18.15 9.05
C LEU A 232 10.40 -17.17 10.18
N THR A 233 9.22 -16.54 10.12
CA THR A 233 8.83 -15.43 11.02
C THR A 233 7.46 -15.63 11.67
N ASP A 234 6.90 -16.84 11.59
CA ASP A 234 5.52 -17.16 11.98
C ASP A 234 5.40 -17.97 13.29
N THR A 235 6.52 -18.20 13.99
CA THR A 235 6.51 -18.81 15.32
C THR A 235 5.91 -17.84 16.34
N ARG A 236 5.33 -18.37 17.43
CA ARG A 236 4.78 -17.51 18.49
C ARG A 236 5.85 -16.59 19.08
N ALA A 237 7.07 -17.09 19.27
CA ALA A 237 8.18 -16.31 19.80
C ALA A 237 8.58 -15.16 18.86
N HIS A 238 8.73 -15.41 17.56
CA HIS A 238 9.05 -14.36 16.59
C HIS A 238 7.97 -13.28 16.53
N LEU A 239 6.70 -13.68 16.54
CA LEU A 239 5.58 -12.74 16.49
C LEU A 239 5.47 -11.91 17.77
N ASP A 240 5.64 -12.53 18.94
CA ASP A 240 5.58 -11.84 20.22
C ASP A 240 6.72 -10.83 20.36
N GLU A 241 7.93 -11.21 19.96
CA GLU A 241 9.11 -10.35 19.97
C GLU A 241 8.97 -9.15 19.03
N ALA A 242 8.46 -9.38 17.81
CA ALA A 242 8.18 -8.30 16.86
C ALA A 242 7.18 -7.28 17.42
N LEU A 243 6.13 -7.76 18.09
CA LEU A 243 5.11 -6.90 18.71
C LEU A 243 5.64 -6.16 19.92
N ARG A 244 6.45 -6.81 20.76
CA ARG A 244 7.14 -6.19 21.91
C ARG A 244 8.02 -5.04 21.44
N GLN A 245 8.91 -5.26 20.47
CA GLN A 245 9.79 -4.22 19.94
C GLN A 245 9.01 -3.08 19.28
N ALA A 246 7.95 -3.38 18.50
CA ALA A 246 7.09 -2.36 17.93
C ALA A 246 6.43 -1.50 19.03
N LYS A 247 5.95 -2.13 20.11
CA LYS A 247 5.34 -1.43 21.24
C LYS A 247 6.33 -0.53 21.95
N GLU A 248 7.54 -1.02 22.21
CA GLU A 248 8.62 -0.27 22.87
C GLU A 248 9.06 0.95 22.06
N ALA A 249 9.08 0.83 20.73
CA ALA A 249 9.35 1.96 19.85
C ALA A 249 8.22 3.00 19.83
N GLY A 250 7.06 2.70 20.41
CA GLY A 250 5.91 3.60 20.52
C GLY A 250 4.84 3.39 19.44
N ALA A 251 4.86 2.27 18.69
CA ALA A 251 3.81 2.00 17.71
C ALA A 251 2.41 2.04 18.34
N THR A 252 1.47 2.66 17.62
CA THR A 252 0.07 2.81 18.06
C THR A 252 -0.83 1.69 17.54
N SER A 253 -0.36 0.97 16.52
CA SER A 253 -1.09 -0.09 15.85
C SER A 253 -0.15 -1.08 15.19
N VAL A 254 -0.57 -2.34 15.08
CA VAL A 254 0.07 -3.30 14.17
C VAL A 254 -0.95 -3.87 13.18
N LEU A 255 -0.57 -3.85 11.91
CA LEU A 255 -1.24 -4.57 10.83
C LEU A 255 -0.34 -5.71 10.37
N TYR A 256 -0.95 -6.85 10.06
CA TYR A 256 -0.21 -8.01 9.58
C TYR A 256 -0.87 -8.63 8.35
N THR A 257 -0.05 -9.26 7.52
CA THR A 257 -0.51 -10.23 6.52
C THR A 257 0.59 -11.24 6.25
N ALA A 258 0.18 -12.46 5.88
CA ALA A 258 1.09 -13.44 5.33
C ALA A 258 1.68 -12.96 4.00
N LEU A 259 2.84 -13.52 3.66
CA LEU A 259 3.49 -13.36 2.36
C LEU A 259 2.53 -13.58 1.19
N HIS A 260 2.67 -12.71 0.20
CA HIS A 260 1.89 -12.66 -1.03
C HIS A 260 2.83 -12.70 -2.24
N LEU A 261 2.77 -13.77 -3.04
CA LEU A 261 3.70 -14.05 -4.13
C LEU A 261 3.00 -14.03 -5.48
N LYS A 262 2.98 -12.86 -6.14
CA LYS A 262 2.46 -12.71 -7.51
C LYS A 262 3.31 -13.48 -8.53
N PRO A 263 2.71 -13.92 -9.66
CA PRO A 263 3.50 -14.29 -10.83
C PRO A 263 4.52 -13.18 -11.16
N GLY A 264 5.73 -13.56 -11.50
CA GLY A 264 6.87 -12.66 -11.70
C GLY A 264 7.66 -12.36 -10.44
N VAL A 265 7.04 -12.38 -9.26
CA VAL A 265 7.71 -12.18 -7.95
C VAL A 265 8.08 -13.51 -7.33
N LYS A 266 7.21 -14.50 -7.51
CA LYS A 266 7.32 -15.84 -6.93
C LYS A 266 8.61 -16.54 -7.37
N GLU A 267 8.99 -16.37 -8.62
CA GLU A 267 10.19 -16.94 -9.22
C GLU A 267 11.44 -16.35 -8.56
N TRP A 268 11.50 -15.03 -8.39
CA TRP A 268 12.58 -14.36 -7.65
C TRP A 268 12.65 -14.79 -6.19
N TYR A 269 11.50 -14.89 -5.53
CA TYR A 269 11.45 -15.35 -4.15
C TYR A 269 11.93 -16.80 -4.03
N TYR A 270 11.61 -17.69 -4.98
CA TYR A 270 12.08 -19.08 -4.98
C TYR A 270 13.58 -19.21 -5.29
N LEU A 271 14.15 -18.31 -6.10
CA LEU A 271 15.60 -18.26 -6.30
C LEU A 271 16.33 -17.90 -5.00
N TRP A 272 15.83 -16.88 -4.28
CA TRP A 272 16.35 -16.53 -2.96
C TRP A 272 16.16 -17.69 -1.96
N LEU A 273 14.93 -18.23 -1.86
CA LEU A 273 14.61 -19.30 -0.91
C LEU A 273 15.42 -20.57 -1.19
N GLY A 274 15.63 -20.94 -2.46
CA GLY A 274 16.42 -22.11 -2.82
C GLY A 274 17.91 -21.97 -2.51
N ARG A 275 18.42 -20.74 -2.40
CA ARG A 275 19.81 -20.46 -2.02
C ARG A 275 19.99 -20.39 -0.50
N GLU A 276 19.09 -19.69 0.19
CA GLU A 276 19.22 -19.39 1.62
C GLU A 276 18.55 -20.43 2.54
N HIS A 277 17.43 -21.01 2.09
CA HIS A 277 16.60 -21.95 2.86
C HIS A 277 16.08 -23.10 1.96
N PRO A 278 16.98 -23.88 1.33
CA PRO A 278 16.59 -24.92 0.37
C PRO A 278 15.59 -25.94 0.93
N GLU A 279 15.65 -26.21 2.24
CA GLU A 279 14.75 -27.11 2.96
C GLU A 279 13.29 -26.63 2.99
N LEU A 280 13.05 -25.34 2.81
CA LEU A 280 11.71 -24.74 2.80
C LEU A 280 11.09 -24.69 1.40
N LEU A 281 11.89 -24.85 0.34
CA LEU A 281 11.42 -24.71 -1.04
C LEU A 281 10.24 -25.66 -1.38
N PRO A 282 10.24 -26.96 -1.00
CA PRO A 282 9.10 -27.84 -1.25
C PRO A 282 7.81 -27.35 -0.55
N LYS A 283 7.93 -26.85 0.69
CA LYS A 283 6.79 -26.34 1.46
C LYS A 283 6.20 -25.09 0.81
N TYR A 284 7.05 -24.16 0.39
CA TYR A 284 6.62 -22.95 -0.30
C TYR A 284 5.98 -23.25 -1.67
N ARG A 285 6.55 -24.19 -2.44
CA ARG A 285 5.94 -24.64 -3.71
C ARG A 285 4.56 -25.27 -3.49
N SER A 286 4.37 -26.02 -2.40
CA SER A 286 3.06 -26.55 -2.04
C SER A 286 2.07 -25.42 -1.70
N MET A 287 2.48 -24.47 -0.85
CA MET A 287 1.61 -23.37 -0.38
C MET A 287 1.25 -22.36 -1.49
N TYR A 288 2.21 -22.03 -2.35
CA TYR A 288 2.09 -20.94 -3.33
C TYR A 288 2.13 -21.44 -4.79
N GLY A 289 2.18 -22.75 -5.06
CA GLY A 289 2.34 -23.27 -6.43
C GLY A 289 1.28 -22.74 -7.40
N ARG A 290 0.00 -22.85 -7.02
CA ARG A 290 -1.14 -22.43 -7.86
C ARG A 290 -1.72 -21.06 -7.51
N GLY A 291 -1.35 -20.50 -6.37
CA GLY A 291 -1.97 -19.29 -5.82
C GLY A 291 -0.99 -18.16 -5.58
N THR A 292 -1.53 -16.97 -5.32
CA THR A 292 -0.75 -15.78 -4.95
C THR A 292 -0.73 -15.57 -3.43
N TYR A 293 -1.84 -15.91 -2.77
CA TYR A 293 -2.00 -15.79 -1.33
C TYR A 293 -1.59 -17.10 -0.65
N ALA A 294 -1.15 -16.99 0.61
CA ALA A 294 -1.03 -18.15 1.47
C ALA A 294 -2.39 -18.88 1.59
N PRO A 295 -2.40 -20.23 1.75
CA PRO A 295 -3.62 -21.01 1.91
C PRO A 295 -4.55 -20.45 2.99
N LYS A 296 -5.86 -20.64 2.82
CA LYS A 296 -6.86 -20.09 3.76
C LYS A 296 -6.64 -20.63 5.18
N GLU A 297 -6.28 -21.91 5.26
CA GLU A 297 -5.99 -22.65 6.49
C GLU A 297 -4.78 -22.03 7.21
N TYR A 298 -3.70 -21.74 6.47
CA TYR A 298 -2.53 -21.06 7.02
C TYR A 298 -2.88 -19.65 7.52
N ARG A 299 -3.66 -18.87 6.76
CA ARG A 299 -4.08 -17.52 7.18
C ARG A 299 -4.95 -17.56 8.43
N ALA A 300 -5.85 -18.53 8.54
CA ALA A 300 -6.68 -18.73 9.73
C ALA A 300 -5.83 -19.12 10.95
N TRP A 301 -4.88 -20.05 10.77
CA TRP A 301 -3.92 -20.45 11.80
C TRP A 301 -3.05 -19.28 12.26
N LEU A 302 -2.52 -18.48 11.32
CA LEU A 302 -1.71 -17.31 11.63
C LEU A 302 -2.51 -16.27 12.41
N ALA A 303 -3.77 -16.03 12.00
CA ALA A 303 -4.67 -15.13 12.70
C ALA A 303 -4.96 -15.58 14.14
N ALA A 304 -5.22 -16.87 14.36
CA ALA A 304 -5.46 -17.44 15.69
C ALA A 304 -4.24 -17.28 16.61
N ARG A 305 -3.03 -17.26 16.04
CA ARG A 305 -1.78 -17.07 16.79
C ARG A 305 -1.47 -15.60 17.09
N ILE A 306 -1.55 -14.73 16.09
CA ILE A 306 -1.05 -13.36 16.22
C ILE A 306 -2.05 -12.41 16.88
N LYS A 307 -3.36 -12.59 16.65
CA LYS A 307 -4.37 -11.68 17.21
C LYS A 307 -4.32 -11.58 18.73
N PRO A 308 -4.23 -12.69 19.51
CA PRO A 308 -4.08 -12.63 20.96
C PRO A 308 -2.84 -11.83 21.41
N LEU A 309 -1.73 -11.96 20.69
CA LEU A 309 -0.50 -11.23 21.01
C LEU A 309 -0.66 -9.72 20.74
N ILE A 310 -1.28 -9.35 19.62
CA ILE A 310 -1.60 -7.94 19.32
C ILE A 310 -2.44 -7.32 20.45
N ARG A 311 -3.42 -8.07 21.00
CA ARG A 311 -4.20 -7.63 22.17
C ARG A 311 -3.32 -7.45 23.40
N ALA A 312 -2.50 -8.45 23.70
CA ALA A 312 -1.61 -8.45 24.87
C ALA A 312 -0.67 -7.24 24.88
N HIS A 313 -0.16 -6.84 23.71
CA HIS A 313 0.71 -5.67 23.55
C HIS A 313 -0.06 -4.33 23.39
N ARG A 314 -1.40 -4.36 23.40
CA ARG A 314 -2.27 -3.19 23.15
C ARG A 314 -1.92 -2.48 21.84
N LEU A 315 -1.83 -3.29 20.78
CA LEU A 315 -1.53 -2.89 19.40
C LEU A 315 -2.70 -3.19 18.46
N GLU A 316 -3.90 -3.43 19.01
CA GLU A 316 -5.18 -3.57 18.30
C GLU A 316 -5.59 -2.23 17.71
N ARG A 317 -4.75 -1.77 16.79
CA ARG A 317 -4.99 -0.67 15.88
C ARG A 317 -5.65 0.58 16.53
N GLY A 318 -4.85 1.47 17.12
CA GLY A 318 -5.23 2.88 17.37
C GLY A 318 -6.54 3.11 18.14
N GLN A 319 -7.07 4.34 18.11
CA GLN A 319 -8.37 4.63 18.71
C GLN A 319 -9.48 3.82 18.02
N GLU A 320 -10.26 3.12 18.84
CA GLU A 320 -11.45 2.41 18.39
C GLU A 320 -12.51 3.42 17.93
N ASP A 321 -13.01 3.22 16.72
CA ASP A 321 -14.13 4.00 16.20
C ASP A 321 -15.40 3.57 16.94
N PRO A 322 -16.07 4.46 17.69
CA PRO A 322 -17.18 4.10 18.57
C PRO A 322 -18.43 3.63 17.83
N LEU A 323 -18.52 3.82 16.50
CA LEU A 323 -19.64 3.37 15.68
C LEU A 323 -19.40 1.98 15.08
N THR A 324 -18.14 1.62 14.82
CA THR A 324 -17.80 0.40 14.09
C THR A 324 -17.01 -0.63 14.90
N GLY A 325 -16.49 -0.26 16.08
CA GLY A 325 -15.54 -1.09 16.85
C GLY A 325 -14.24 -1.39 16.10
N GLY A 326 -14.07 -0.70 14.96
CA GLY A 326 -12.92 -0.80 14.08
C GLY A 326 -11.91 0.28 14.43
N VAL A 327 -10.97 0.47 13.53
CA VAL A 327 -9.77 1.24 13.82
C VAL A 327 -9.92 2.53 13.09
N ARG A 328 -9.91 3.61 13.84
CA ARG A 328 -10.10 4.92 13.25
C ARG A 328 -8.83 5.36 12.53
N SER A 329 -8.76 5.03 11.25
CA SER A 329 -7.86 5.73 10.33
C SER A 329 -8.35 7.17 10.23
N SER A 330 -7.47 8.11 10.53
CA SER A 330 -7.81 9.52 10.40
C SER A 330 -8.08 9.85 8.92
N ALA A 331 -7.33 9.24 8.00
CA ALA A 331 -7.50 9.43 6.56
C ALA A 331 -8.82 8.86 6.01
N LEU A 332 -9.43 7.88 6.68
CA LEU A 332 -10.70 7.24 6.24
C LEU A 332 -11.94 7.74 6.98
N GLY A 333 -11.77 8.36 8.16
CA GLY A 333 -12.84 8.74 9.07
C GLY A 333 -13.83 9.81 8.57
N MET A 334 -13.69 10.28 7.33
CA MET A 334 -14.62 11.24 6.69
C MET A 334 -15.72 10.57 5.85
N LEU A 335 -15.90 9.24 5.90
CA LEU A 335 -16.78 8.55 4.94
C LEU A 335 -18.23 8.26 5.36
N ARG A 336 -18.67 8.41 6.63
CA ARG A 336 -20.09 8.17 7.02
C ARG A 336 -20.49 8.93 8.29
N ASP A 337 -21.71 9.47 8.33
CA ASP A 337 -22.33 10.05 9.53
C ASP A 337 -23.30 9.05 10.22
N GLY A 338 -23.84 9.47 11.38
CA GLY A 338 -24.57 8.63 12.36
C GLY A 338 -25.89 8.01 11.89
N GLU A 339 -26.34 8.28 10.67
CA GLU A 339 -27.53 7.66 10.05
C GLU A 339 -27.19 6.75 8.84
N GLY A 340 -25.90 6.57 8.53
CA GLY A 340 -25.43 5.56 7.57
C GLY A 340 -25.36 5.97 6.09
N GLU A 341 -25.59 7.24 5.74
CA GLU A 341 -25.42 7.76 4.38
C GLU A 341 -24.00 8.31 4.11
N ARG A 342 -23.60 8.31 2.82
CA ARG A 342 -22.29 8.82 2.36
C ARG A 342 -22.41 10.29 1.97
N ARG A 343 -21.90 11.21 2.80
CA ARG A 343 -21.75 12.64 2.43
C ARG A 343 -20.41 13.23 2.91
N VAL A 344 -19.88 14.16 2.10
CA VAL A 344 -18.67 14.95 2.36
C VAL A 344 -18.96 15.91 3.52
N VAL A 345 -18.18 15.82 4.59
CA VAL A 345 -18.41 16.56 5.84
C VAL A 345 -18.19 18.07 5.62
N GLY A 346 -19.25 18.86 5.78
CA GLY A 346 -19.18 20.32 5.82
C GLY A 346 -20.43 20.95 6.46
N ARG A 347 -20.21 21.66 7.59
CA ARG A 347 -21.00 22.72 8.28
C ARG A 347 -22.54 22.70 8.14
N ALA A 348 -23.31 22.56 9.24
CA ALA A 348 -23.57 23.48 10.37
C ALA A 348 -24.86 24.29 10.20
N ALA A 349 -25.74 24.24 11.22
CA ALA A 349 -26.54 25.34 11.79
C ALA A 349 -27.87 24.83 12.36
N GLY A 350 -28.22 25.29 13.56
CA GLY A 350 -29.59 25.69 13.86
C GLY A 350 -30.54 24.64 14.45
N ASP A 351 -30.50 24.51 15.77
CA ASP A 351 -31.59 24.91 16.67
C ASP A 351 -33.04 24.38 16.42
N ARG A 352 -33.58 23.79 17.50
CA ARG A 352 -35.00 23.73 17.96
C ARG A 352 -35.77 22.41 17.88
N ALA A 353 -35.81 21.75 19.05
CA ALA A 353 -36.98 21.50 19.91
C ALA A 353 -38.35 21.10 19.31
N ALA A 354 -38.97 20.15 20.05
CA ALA A 354 -40.39 19.76 20.11
C ALA A 354 -40.90 18.95 18.90
N GLY A 355 -41.72 17.91 19.04
CA GLY A 355 -42.44 17.33 20.16
C GLY A 355 -43.63 16.55 19.61
N ASP A 356 -43.83 15.34 20.12
CA ASP A 356 -45.12 14.69 20.42
C ASP A 356 -46.15 14.30 19.32
N ARG A 357 -46.74 13.10 19.53
CA ARG A 357 -48.02 12.51 19.03
C ARG A 357 -48.02 11.91 17.62
N ALA A 358 -48.45 10.67 17.33
CA ALA A 358 -49.44 9.68 17.82
C ALA A 358 -50.53 9.44 16.76
N VAL A 359 -51.07 8.20 16.76
CA VAL A 359 -52.25 7.67 16.01
C VAL A 359 -51.95 7.28 14.56
N GLY A 360 -52.22 6.08 14.03
CA GLY A 360 -53.15 5.00 14.36
C GLY A 360 -54.02 4.72 13.12
N GLY A 361 -54.13 3.47 12.64
CA GLY A 361 -55.10 3.13 11.57
C GLY A 361 -54.84 1.82 10.80
N HIS A 362 -55.73 0.86 11.01
CA HIS A 362 -55.87 -0.44 10.33
C HIS A 362 -56.20 -0.35 8.83
N ALA A 363 -55.81 -1.36 8.05
CA ALA A 363 -56.73 -2.16 7.19
C ALA A 363 -56.01 -3.40 6.62
N ALA A 364 -56.78 -4.48 6.43
CA ALA A 364 -56.37 -5.85 6.13
C ALA A 364 -56.73 -6.29 4.70
N ALA A 365 -56.27 -7.50 4.35
CA ALA A 365 -56.54 -8.34 3.17
C ALA A 365 -55.89 -7.85 1.85
N ASP A 366 -55.34 -8.69 0.97
CA ASP A 366 -55.77 -10.03 0.61
C ASP A 366 -54.62 -10.92 0.07
N ARG A 367 -54.87 -12.22 0.10
CA ARG A 367 -54.00 -13.33 -0.35
C ARG A 367 -53.85 -13.34 -1.89
N VAL A 368 -52.73 -13.88 -2.40
CA VAL A 368 -52.64 -15.01 -3.37
C VAL A 368 -51.14 -15.28 -3.68
N ALA A 369 -50.72 -16.53 -3.49
CA ALA A 369 -49.63 -17.21 -4.20
C ALA A 369 -50.30 -18.35 -5.01
N PRO A 370 -49.75 -18.88 -6.13
CA PRO A 370 -48.45 -19.58 -6.22
C PRO A 370 -47.68 -19.17 -7.51
N GLU A 371 -46.49 -19.66 -7.88
CA GLU A 371 -46.19 -21.03 -8.34
C GLU A 371 -44.70 -21.15 -8.74
N GLU A 372 -44.11 -22.32 -8.47
CA GLU A 372 -42.77 -22.74 -8.89
C GLU A 372 -42.73 -23.10 -10.38
N VAL A 373 -41.69 -22.69 -11.11
CA VAL A 373 -41.13 -23.47 -12.24
C VAL A 373 -39.62 -23.22 -12.37
N ALA A 374 -38.83 -24.28 -12.27
CA ALA A 374 -37.55 -24.52 -12.95
C ALA A 374 -37.58 -25.99 -13.44
N PRO A 375 -36.65 -26.50 -14.27
CA PRO A 375 -35.46 -25.88 -14.88
C PRO A 375 -35.36 -26.15 -16.40
N GLU A 376 -34.39 -25.55 -17.08
CA GLU A 376 -33.86 -26.17 -18.30
C GLU A 376 -32.36 -25.95 -18.47
N ALA A 377 -31.69 -27.05 -18.80
CA ALA A 377 -30.26 -27.18 -18.98
C ALA A 377 -29.86 -26.84 -20.43
N ALA A 378 -28.67 -26.27 -20.60
CA ALA A 378 -27.94 -26.38 -21.86
C ALA A 378 -26.46 -26.66 -21.56
N LEU A 379 -25.98 -27.70 -22.22
CA LEU A 379 -24.74 -28.42 -22.08
C LEU A 379 -23.89 -28.10 -23.32
N VAL A 380 -22.58 -28.40 -23.24
CA VAL A 380 -21.60 -28.51 -24.35
C VAL A 380 -21.04 -27.13 -24.81
N THR A 381 -19.72 -26.89 -24.93
CA THR A 381 -18.65 -27.76 -25.43
C THR A 381 -17.27 -27.41 -24.86
N LEU A 382 -16.51 -28.45 -24.51
CA LEU A 382 -15.05 -28.44 -24.34
C LEU A 382 -14.35 -28.30 -25.70
N GLY A 383 -13.30 -27.49 -25.76
CA GLY A 383 -12.41 -27.38 -26.91
C GLY A 383 -10.96 -27.18 -26.44
N VAL A 384 -10.10 -28.11 -26.84
CA VAL A 384 -8.72 -28.34 -26.43
C VAL A 384 -7.74 -27.34 -27.06
N GLN A 385 -6.58 -27.16 -26.41
CA GLN A 385 -5.41 -26.35 -26.82
C GLN A 385 -4.87 -26.65 -28.24
N PRO A 386 -3.94 -25.82 -28.76
CA PRO A 386 -2.51 -26.19 -28.65
C PRO A 386 -1.51 -25.02 -28.40
N THR A 387 -0.48 -25.36 -27.61
CA THR A 387 0.97 -25.02 -27.65
C THR A 387 1.57 -23.90 -28.52
N LEU A 388 2.56 -23.23 -27.88
CA LEU A 388 3.88 -22.74 -28.35
C LEU A 388 3.94 -21.49 -29.26
N PHE A 389 4.41 -20.37 -28.71
CA PHE A 389 5.79 -19.86 -28.86
C PHE A 389 6.15 -18.98 -27.65
#